data_AF-A0A6B3I6P5-F1
#
_entry.id   AF-A0A6B3I6P5-F1
#
_cell.length_a   1.000
_cell.length_b   1.000
_cell.length_c   1.000
_cell.angle_alpha   90.00
_cell.angle_beta   90.00
_cell.angle_gamma   90.00
#
_symmetry.space_group_name_H-M   'P 1'
#
loop_
_entity.id
_entity.type
_entity.pdbx_description
1 polymer ?
#
loop_
_entity_poly.entity_id
_entity_poly.type
_entity_poly.pdbx_seq_one_letter_code
_entity_poly.pdbx_strand_id
1 'polypeptide(L)'
;MNARGALGRYGEDLAARLLTDAGMAVIERNWRCRAGEVDIVARDGDALVFCEVKTRRSDGFEHPMAAVTPVKAERLRRLAEIWL
;
A
#
# COMPACT_ATOMS: atom_id res chain seq x y z
N MET A 1 12.83 7.08 -17.05
CA MET A 1 12.13 6.38 -15.94
C MET A 1 13.18 5.65 -15.12
N ASN A 2 13.40 6.01 -13.85
CA ASN A 2 14.50 5.44 -13.07
C ASN A 2 14.19 3.99 -12.60
N ALA A 3 15.23 3.17 -12.42
CA ALA A 3 15.09 1.74 -12.10
C ALA A 3 14.36 1.47 -10.76
N ARG A 4 14.41 2.43 -9.82
CA ARG A 4 13.69 2.36 -8.54
C ARG A 4 12.18 2.57 -8.73
N GLY A 5 11.76 3.56 -9.51
CA GLY A 5 10.35 3.82 -9.78
C GLY A 5 9.68 2.71 -10.61
N ALA A 6 10.43 2.06 -11.51
CA ALA A 6 9.94 0.87 -12.22
C ALA A 6 9.70 -0.31 -11.27
N LEU A 7 10.58 -0.52 -10.29
CA LEU A 7 10.42 -1.56 -9.28
C LEU A 7 9.24 -1.28 -8.33
N GLY A 8 9.04 -0.01 -7.94
CA GLY A 8 7.88 0.40 -7.13
C GLY A 8 6.56 0.04 -7.83
N ARG A 9 6.38 0.53 -9.06
CA ARG A 9 5.19 0.22 -9.88
C ARG A 9 4.95 -1.27 -10.06
N TYR A 10 6.01 -2.04 -10.33
CA TYR A 10 5.90 -3.49 -10.44
C TYR A 10 5.34 -4.13 -9.16
N GLY A 11 5.81 -3.70 -7.99
CA GLY A 11 5.30 -4.24 -6.73
C GLY A 11 3.87 -3.80 -6.43
N GLU A 12 3.51 -2.56 -6.76
CA GLU A 12 2.12 -2.09 -6.65
C GLU A 12 1.18 -2.86 -7.58
N ASP A 13 1.59 -3.12 -8.82
CA ASP A 13 0.82 -3.93 -9.77
C ASP A 13 0.63 -5.36 -9.26
N LEU A 14 1.69 -5.96 -8.70
CA LEU A 14 1.62 -7.30 -8.12
C LEU A 14 0.72 -7.33 -6.87
N ALA A 15 0.84 -6.34 -5.98
CA ALA A 15 0.02 -6.23 -4.78
C ALA A 15 -1.46 -6.07 -5.14
N ALA A 16 -1.80 -5.22 -6.11
CA ALA A 16 -3.16 -5.06 -6.59
C ALA A 16 -3.73 -6.39 -7.12
N ARG A 17 -2.96 -7.14 -7.93
CA ARG A 17 -3.38 -8.45 -8.41
C ARG A 17 -3.62 -9.45 -7.28
N LEU A 18 -2.69 -9.53 -6.32
CA LEU A 18 -2.82 -10.43 -5.17
C LEU A 18 -4.07 -10.12 -4.32
N LEU A 19 -4.39 -8.84 -4.11
CA LEU A 19 -5.60 -8.43 -3.40
C LEU A 19 -6.86 -8.84 -4.17
N THR A 20 -6.87 -8.63 -5.50
CA THR A 20 -7.98 -9.06 -6.36
C THR A 20 -8.15 -10.58 -6.40
N ASP A 21 -7.05 -11.33 -6.52
CA ASP A 21 -7.06 -12.79 -6.51
C ASP A 21 -7.52 -13.35 -5.15
N ALA A 22 -7.29 -12.59 -4.06
CA ALA A 22 -7.80 -12.89 -2.73
C ALA A 22 -9.30 -12.51 -2.53
N GLY A 23 -9.96 -11.99 -3.57
CA GLY A 23 -11.39 -11.64 -3.54
C GLY A 23 -11.69 -10.20 -3.15
N MET A 24 -10.68 -9.35 -2.94
CA MET A 24 -10.88 -7.95 -2.60
C MET A 24 -11.11 -7.09 -3.85
N ALA A 25 -11.97 -6.09 -3.75
CA ALA A 25 -12.15 -5.09 -4.80
C ALA A 25 -11.15 -3.94 -4.61
N VAL A 26 -10.23 -3.76 -5.56
CA VAL A 26 -9.35 -2.58 -5.57
C VAL A 26 -10.18 -1.36 -6.01
N ILE A 27 -10.31 -0.37 -5.12
CA ILE A 27 -11.12 0.85 -5.36
C ILE A 27 -10.24 1.95 -5.94
N GLU A 28 -9.07 2.18 -5.34
CA GLU A 28 -8.15 3.25 -5.72
C GLU A 28 -6.70 2.74 -5.75
N ARG A 29 -5.89 3.35 -6.61
CA ARG A 29 -4.45 3.15 -6.68
C ARG A 29 -3.76 4.50 -6.75
N ASN A 30 -2.63 4.65 -6.06
CA ASN A 30 -1.86 5.90 -6.02
C ASN A 30 -2.71 7.11 -5.59
N TRP A 31 -3.60 6.94 -4.61
CA TRP A 31 -4.42 8.03 -4.11
C TRP A 31 -3.57 9.05 -3.37
N ARG A 32 -3.78 10.35 -3.64
CA ARG A 32 -2.95 11.44 -3.13
C ARG A 32 -3.82 12.56 -2.60
N CYS A 33 -3.39 13.14 -1.48
CA CYS A 33 -3.97 14.35 -0.91
C CYS A 33 -2.86 15.25 -0.37
N ARG A 34 -3.22 16.40 0.21
CA ARG A 34 -2.23 17.33 0.80
C ARG A 34 -1.45 16.70 1.97
N ALA A 35 -2.03 15.73 2.67
CA ALA A 35 -1.42 15.10 3.84
C ALA A 35 -0.49 13.91 3.50
N GLY A 36 -0.55 13.39 2.27
CA GLY A 36 0.26 12.24 1.85
C GLY A 36 -0.41 11.43 0.74
N GLU A 37 -0.02 10.17 0.64
CA GLU A 37 -0.49 9.23 -0.37
C GLU A 37 -0.76 7.85 0.23
N VAL A 38 -1.68 7.11 -0.40
CA VAL A 38 -1.97 5.70 -0.12
C VAL A 38 -1.79 4.93 -1.42
N ASP A 39 -0.99 3.87 -1.38
CA ASP A 39 -0.63 3.12 -2.59
C ASP A 39 -1.83 2.37 -3.17
N ILE A 40 -2.60 1.66 -2.32
CA ILE A 40 -3.81 0.94 -2.72
C ILE A 40 -4.89 1.10 -1.63
N VAL A 41 -6.12 1.39 -2.06
CA VAL A 41 -7.33 1.25 -1.24
C VAL A 41 -8.16 0.11 -1.83
N ALA A 42 -8.51 -0.87 -1.01
CA ALA A 42 -9.32 -2.01 -1.40
C ALA A 42 -10.50 -2.20 -0.46
N ARG A 43 -11.47 -3.01 -0.88
CA ARG A 43 -12.63 -3.41 -0.09
C ARG A 43 -12.71 -4.92 0.02
N ASP A 44 -12.90 -5.37 1.25
CA ASP A 44 -13.12 -6.77 1.61
C ASP A 44 -14.43 -6.86 2.42
N GLY A 45 -15.52 -7.24 1.75
CA GLY A 45 -16.87 -7.16 2.32
C GLY A 45 -17.21 -5.73 2.77
N ASP A 46 -17.39 -5.54 4.07
CA ASP A 46 -17.68 -4.24 4.70
C ASP A 46 -16.43 -3.51 5.23
N ALA A 47 -15.25 -4.10 5.08
CA ALA A 47 -13.99 -3.50 5.48
C ALA A 47 -13.34 -2.73 4.34
N LEU A 48 -12.78 -1.57 4.66
CA LEU A 48 -11.83 -0.85 3.81
C LEU A 48 -10.40 -1.19 4.24
N VAL A 49 -9.58 -1.55 3.26
CA VAL A 49 -8.20 -1.99 3.44
C VAL A 49 -7.28 -0.95 2.81
N PHE A 50 -6.44 -0.31 3.63
CA PHE A 50 -5.46 0.67 3.19
C PHE A 50 -4.07 0.05 3.19
N CYS A 51 -3.45 -0.04 2.02
CA CYS A 51 -2.19 -0.74 1.82
C CYS A 51 -1.05 0.24 1.51
N GLU A 52 0.06 0.08 2.24
CA GLU A 52 1.38 0.62 1.86
C GLU A 52 2.19 -0.51 1.22
N VAL A 53 2.66 -0.33 0.00
CA VAL A 53 3.41 -1.32 -0.77
C VAL A 53 4.90 -1.02 -0.73
N LYS A 54 5.71 -2.04 -0.41
CA LYS A 54 7.17 -1.92 -0.39
C LYS A 54 7.84 -3.02 -1.19
N THR A 55 8.41 -2.63 -2.32
CA THR A 55 9.23 -3.51 -3.15
C THR A 55 10.70 -3.33 -2.80
N ARG A 56 11.38 -4.40 -2.43
CA ARG A 56 12.82 -4.41 -2.10
C ARG A 56 13.57 -5.30 -3.06
N ARG A 57 14.82 -4.93 -3.38
CA ARG A 57 15.79 -5.83 -4.00
C ARG A 57 16.56 -6.43 -2.83
N SER A 58 16.50 -7.75 -2.67
CA SER A 58 17.14 -8.53 -1.60
C SER A 58 18.51 -7.96 -1.17
N ASP A 59 18.56 -7.36 0.02
CA ASP A 59 19.79 -6.96 0.75
C ASP A 59 19.78 -7.44 2.22
N GLY A 60 18.74 -8.15 2.66
CA GLY A 60 18.64 -8.78 3.96
C GLY A 60 17.19 -9.13 4.31
N PHE A 61 16.98 -10.18 5.11
CA PHE A 61 15.65 -10.49 5.63
C PHE A 61 15.31 -9.51 6.76
N GLU A 62 14.37 -8.61 6.51
CA GLU A 62 13.75 -7.78 7.55
C GLU A 62 12.32 -8.30 7.76
N HIS A 63 11.98 -8.66 9.00
CA HIS A 63 10.65 -9.21 9.30
C HIS A 63 9.57 -8.19 8.87
N PRO A 64 8.54 -8.57 8.08
CA PRO A 64 7.55 -7.63 7.55
C PRO A 64 6.89 -6.73 8.62
N MET A 65 6.67 -7.27 9.82
CA MET A 65 6.12 -6.49 10.94
C MET A 65 7.08 -5.42 11.47
N ALA A 66 8.40 -5.60 11.36
CA ALA A 66 9.37 -4.55 11.73
C ALA A 66 9.25 -3.33 10.81
N ALA A 67 8.70 -3.51 9.60
CA ALA A 67 8.47 -2.42 8.66
C ALA A 67 7.22 -1.58 9.00
N VAL A 68 6.34 -2.03 9.91
CA VAL A 68 5.17 -1.29 10.39
C VAL A 68 5.52 -0.62 11.72
N THR A 69 5.96 0.63 11.66
CA THR A 69 6.26 1.42 12.86
C THR A 69 5.00 2.15 13.34
N PRO A 70 4.92 2.55 14.62
CA PRO A 70 3.80 3.35 15.12
C PRO A 70 3.55 4.62 14.30
N VAL A 71 4.62 5.27 13.84
CA VAL A 71 4.55 6.45 12.95
C VAL A 71 3.86 6.14 11.62
N LYS A 72 4.12 4.96 11.03
CA LYS A 72 3.47 4.55 9.78
C LYS A 72 2.00 4.21 9.99
N ALA A 73 1.68 3.54 11.10
CA ALA A 73 0.31 3.23 11.47
C ALA A 73 -0.52 4.51 11.67
N GLU A 74 0.02 5.47 12.41
CA GLU A 74 -0.64 6.77 12.65
C GLU A 74 -0.84 7.55 11.33
N ARG A 75 0.17 7.56 10.46
CA ARG A 75 0.05 8.18 9.13
C ARG A 75 -1.06 7.53 8.31
N LEU A 76 -1.10 6.21 8.23
CA LEU A 76 -2.13 5.48 7.47
C LEU A 76 -3.52 5.73 8.05
N ARG A 77 -3.66 5.78 9.38
CA ARG A 77 -4.92 6.08 10.04
C ARG A 77 -5.45 7.46 9.66
N ARG A 78 -4.59 8.49 9.74
CA ARG A 78 -4.94 9.85 9.31
C ARG A 78 -5.33 9.91 7.83
N LEU A 79 -4.62 9.19 6.97
CA LEU A 79 -4.93 9.17 5.53
C LEU A 79 -6.26 8.46 5.25
N ALA A 80 -6.55 7.37 5.97
CA ALA A 80 -7.83 6.68 5.90
C ALA A 80 -8.98 7.61 6.31
N GLU A 81 -8.81 8.39 7.39
CA GLU A 81 -9.80 9.38 7.83
C GLU A 81 -10.04 10.51 6.81
N ILE A 82 -9.03 10.91 6.04
CA ILE A 82 -9.17 11.94 4.99
C ILE A 82 -9.81 11.36 3.72
N TRP A 83 -9.63 10.06 3.47
CA TRP A 83 -10.19 9.39 2.30
C TRP A 83 -11.70 9.14 2.46
N LEU A 84 -12.14 8.82 3.68
CA LEU A 84 -13.56 8.63 4.05
C LEU A 84 -14.37 9.93 3.93
#